data_AF-A0A9P6P5C6-F1
#
_entry.id   AF-A0A9P6P5C6-F1
#
_cell.length_a   1.000
_cell.length_b   1.000
_cell.length_c   1.000
_cell.angle_alpha   90.00
_cell.angle_beta   90.00
_cell.angle_gamma   90.00
#
_symmetry.space_group_name_H-M   'P 1'
#
loop_
_entity.id
_entity.type
_entity.pdbx_description
1 polymer ?
#
loop_
_entity_poly.entity_id
_entity_poly.type
_entity_poly.pdbx_seq_one_letter_code
_entity_poly.pdbx_strand_id
1 'polypeptide(L)'
;MREERDYYRNAVQETAAIYWVLVALAAVNSLSSLFGFVGGMAAQRGMVVFFRTLYWIMAVVTLIISVSFFIFLLVKRNLLLENCIETTQGRPEYANENVPELCRSTVTTFFVVFGVLVGVINSLEFYFATVISAYALRLKRNNQHNQLRTMEQDHPLTKNPY
;
A
#
# COMPACT_ATOMS: atom_id res chain seq x y z
N MET A 1 15.06 -34.18 15.47
CA MET A 1 16.29 -33.67 14.80
C MET A 1 16.20 -33.44 13.29
N ARG A 2 15.47 -34.23 12.47
CA ARG A 2 15.30 -33.90 11.03
C ARG A 2 14.17 -32.87 10.82
N GLU A 3 13.02 -33.06 11.48
CA GLU A 3 11.88 -32.12 11.42
C GLU A 3 12.18 -30.72 11.97
N GLU A 4 12.95 -30.59 13.04
CA GLU A 4 13.38 -29.28 13.56
C GLU A 4 14.24 -28.48 12.59
N ARG A 5 15.09 -29.16 11.79
CA ARG A 5 15.92 -28.48 10.79
C ARG A 5 15.10 -28.00 9.60
N ASP A 6 14.06 -28.74 9.22
CA ASP A 6 13.15 -28.33 8.15
C ASP A 6 12.23 -27.19 8.62
N TYR A 7 11.82 -27.20 9.89
CA TYR A 7 11.13 -26.08 10.52
C TYR A 7 12.00 -24.81 10.58
N TYR A 8 13.26 -24.92 11.01
CA TYR A 8 14.19 -23.77 11.01
C TYR A 8 14.52 -23.28 9.60
N ARG A 9 14.70 -24.18 8.64
CA ARG A 9 14.97 -23.81 7.24
C ARG A 9 13.77 -23.06 6.63
N ASN A 10 12.56 -23.54 6.89
CA ASN A 10 11.35 -22.87 6.44
C ASN A 10 11.16 -21.52 7.15
N ALA A 11 11.40 -21.43 8.47
CA ALA A 11 11.30 -20.18 9.21
C ALA A 11 12.35 -19.12 8.78
N VAL A 12 13.58 -19.53 8.45
CA VAL A 12 14.63 -18.65 7.91
C VAL A 12 14.34 -18.24 6.46
N GLN A 13 13.74 -19.14 5.68
CA GLN A 13 13.30 -18.82 4.32
C GLN A 13 12.09 -17.86 4.32
N GLU A 14 11.20 -17.97 5.30
CA GLU A 14 10.08 -17.07 5.52
C GLU A 14 10.54 -15.66 5.93
N THR A 15 11.55 -15.52 6.81
CA THR A 15 12.08 -14.20 7.17
C THR A 15 12.85 -13.55 6.03
N ALA A 16 13.59 -14.32 5.24
CA ALA A 16 14.19 -13.84 4.00
C ALA A 16 13.13 -13.38 3.00
N ALA A 17 12.05 -14.16 2.83
CA ALA A 17 10.94 -13.80 1.94
C ALA A 17 10.26 -12.50 2.39
N ILE A 18 10.00 -12.32 3.68
CA ILE A 18 9.41 -11.09 4.23
C ILE A 18 10.32 -9.89 3.97
N TYR A 19 11.64 -10.03 4.18
CA TYR A 19 12.59 -8.96 3.87
C TYR A 19 12.55 -8.57 2.39
N TRP A 20 12.56 -9.55 1.48
CA TRP A 20 12.48 -9.28 0.04
C TRP A 20 11.12 -8.71 -0.39
N VAL A 21 10.03 -9.11 0.25
CA VAL A 21 8.69 -8.53 0.04
C VAL A 21 8.68 -7.06 0.48
N LEU A 22 9.26 -6.71 1.63
CA LEU A 22 9.36 -5.34 2.09
C LEU A 22 10.22 -4.47 1.17
N VAL A 23 11.34 -5.00 0.69
CA VAL A 23 12.21 -4.31 -0.29
C VAL A 23 11.46 -4.12 -1.61
N ALA A 24 10.75 -5.13 -2.09
CA ALA A 24 9.93 -5.02 -3.30
C ALA A 24 8.80 -4.00 -3.12
N LEU A 25 8.13 -4.00 -1.96
CA LEU A 25 7.08 -3.04 -1.64
C LEU A 25 7.64 -1.61 -1.61
N ALA A 26 8.80 -1.39 -1.00
CA ALA A 26 9.48 -0.10 -0.97
C ALA A 26 9.91 0.35 -2.37
N ALA A 27 10.44 -0.55 -3.19
CA ALA A 27 10.82 -0.27 -4.57
C ALA A 27 9.59 0.11 -5.40
N VAL A 28 8.49 -0.61 -5.26
CA VAL A 28 7.24 -0.32 -5.98
C VAL A 28 6.62 0.98 -5.50
N ASN A 29 6.63 1.28 -4.19
CA ASN A 29 6.18 2.58 -3.68
C ASN A 29 7.05 3.73 -4.19
N SER A 30 8.36 3.53 -4.28
CA SER A 30 9.29 4.51 -4.85
C SER A 30 8.99 4.75 -6.33
N LEU A 31 8.78 3.68 -7.10
CA LEU A 31 8.37 3.76 -8.51
C LEU A 31 7.01 4.44 -8.65
N SER A 32 6.03 4.11 -7.81
CA SER A 32 4.70 4.74 -7.85
C SER A 32 4.77 6.25 -7.59
N SER A 33 5.67 6.68 -6.70
CA SER A 33 5.90 8.10 -6.41
C SER A 33 6.56 8.81 -7.60
N LEU A 34 7.54 8.16 -8.23
CA LEU A 34 8.19 8.65 -9.46
C LEU A 34 7.19 8.75 -10.62
N PHE A 35 6.38 7.72 -10.84
CA PHE A 35 5.34 7.75 -11.87
C PHE A 35 4.21 8.74 -11.55
N GLY A 36 3.92 8.99 -10.27
CA GLY A 36 3.00 10.04 -9.84
C GLY A 36 3.52 11.44 -10.20
N PHE A 37 4.82 11.68 -10.00
CA PHE A 37 5.47 12.94 -10.38
C PHE A 37 5.50 13.13 -11.91
N VAL A 38 5.97 12.13 -12.65
CA VAL A 38 6.08 12.18 -14.12
C VAL A 38 4.70 12.22 -14.78
N GLY A 39 3.71 11.50 -14.23
CA GLY A 39 2.32 11.52 -14.68
C GLY A 39 1.65 12.88 -14.52
N GLY A 40 2.08 13.68 -13.53
CA GLY A 40 1.68 15.08 -13.39
C GLY A 40 2.17 15.98 -14.53
N MET A 41 3.31 15.64 -15.15
CA MET A 41 3.91 16.44 -16.23
C MET A 41 3.50 15.99 -17.64
N ALA A 42 3.28 14.70 -17.87
CA ALA A 42 3.24 14.15 -19.23
C ALA A 42 1.94 14.38 -20.02
N ALA A 43 0.80 14.67 -19.37
CA ALA A 43 -0.51 15.01 -19.99
C ALA A 43 -0.98 14.20 -21.24
N GLN A 44 -0.43 13.01 -21.49
CA GLN A 44 -0.71 12.20 -22.67
C GLN A 44 -1.88 11.22 -22.42
N ARG A 45 -2.91 11.30 -23.26
CA ARG A 45 -4.24 10.67 -23.07
C ARG A 45 -4.22 9.16 -22.81
N GLY A 46 -3.35 8.40 -23.49
CA GLY A 46 -3.24 6.95 -23.31
C GLY A 46 -2.53 6.55 -22.01
N MET A 47 -1.49 7.28 -21.64
CA MET A 47 -0.73 7.03 -20.42
C MET A 47 -1.57 7.27 -19.16
N VAL A 48 -2.46 8.27 -19.16
CA VAL A 48 -3.27 8.60 -17.97
C VAL A 48 -4.28 7.50 -17.62
N VAL A 49 -4.90 6.85 -18.63
CA VAL A 49 -5.86 5.76 -18.39
C VAL A 49 -5.14 4.49 -17.92
N PHE A 50 -4.00 4.17 -18.54
CA PHE A 50 -3.17 3.03 -18.13
C PHE A 50 -2.62 3.22 -16.71
N PHE A 51 -2.16 4.43 -16.39
CA PHE A 51 -1.66 4.79 -15.06
C PHE A 51 -2.74 4.66 -13.99
N ARG A 52 -3.98 5.10 -14.28
CA ARG A 52 -5.12 4.93 -13.35
C ARG A 52 -5.36 3.46 -13.01
N THR A 53 -5.37 2.59 -14.02
CA THR A 53 -5.63 1.15 -13.83
C THR A 53 -4.50 0.48 -13.06
N LEU A 54 -3.24 0.78 -13.40
CA LEU A 54 -2.08 0.26 -12.68
C LEU A 54 -2.08 0.68 -11.21
N TYR A 55 -2.42 1.94 -10.92
CA TYR A 55 -2.44 2.45 -9.55
C TYR A 55 -3.53 1.78 -8.71
N TRP A 56 -4.71 1.53 -9.30
CA TRP A 56 -5.77 0.76 -8.65
C TRP A 56 -5.36 -0.69 -8.36
N ILE A 57 -4.70 -1.35 -9.30
CA ILE A 57 -4.19 -2.71 -9.10
C ILE A 57 -3.18 -2.72 -7.96
N MET A 58 -2.26 -1.76 -7.93
CA MET A 58 -1.27 -1.63 -6.86
C MET A 58 -1.93 -1.41 -5.49
N ALA A 59 -2.87 -0.49 -5.38
CA ALA A 59 -3.59 -0.23 -4.13
C ALA A 59 -4.32 -1.49 -3.62
N VAL A 60 -4.97 -2.25 -4.52
CA VAL A 60 -5.65 -3.49 -4.15
C VAL A 60 -4.67 -4.57 -3.70
N VAL A 61 -3.54 -4.74 -4.40
CA VAL A 61 -2.51 -5.71 -4.04
C VAL A 61 -1.88 -5.35 -2.69
N THR A 62 -1.55 -4.08 -2.46
CA THR A 62 -1.02 -3.60 -1.17
C THR A 62 -2.02 -3.82 -0.03
N LEU A 63 -3.31 -3.59 -0.26
CA LEU A 63 -4.35 -3.88 0.73
C LEU A 63 -4.39 -5.37 1.07
N ILE A 64 -4.38 -6.26 0.07
CA ILE A 64 -4.42 -7.71 0.31
C ILE A 64 -3.20 -8.16 1.13
N ILE A 65 -2.00 -7.70 0.76
CA ILE A 65 -0.75 -8.07 1.44
C ILE A 65 -0.75 -7.54 2.87
N SER A 66 -1.09 -6.27 3.08
CA SER A 66 -1.10 -5.64 4.40
C SER A 66 -2.13 -6.27 5.34
N VAL A 67 -3.33 -6.57 4.85
CA VAL A 67 -4.37 -7.26 5.63
C VAL A 67 -3.94 -8.69 5.95
N SER A 68 -3.38 -9.42 4.99
CA SER A 68 -2.90 -10.80 5.21
C SER A 68 -1.80 -10.85 6.28
N PHE A 69 -0.85 -9.92 6.20
CA PHE A 69 0.22 -9.79 7.18
C PHE A 69 -0.32 -9.42 8.57
N PHE A 70 -1.28 -8.49 8.64
CA PHE A 70 -1.91 -8.11 9.91
C PHE A 70 -2.64 -9.29 10.56
N ILE A 71 -3.41 -10.06 9.79
CA ILE A 71 -4.09 -11.27 10.27
C ILE A 71 -3.07 -12.31 10.74
N PHE A 72 -1.99 -12.53 9.99
CA PHE A 72 -0.93 -13.46 10.38
C PHE A 72 -0.31 -13.09 11.74
N LEU A 73 -0.01 -11.81 11.96
CA LEU A 73 0.48 -11.34 13.24
C LEU A 73 -0.54 -11.56 14.37
N LEU A 74 -1.83 -11.31 14.12
CA LEU A 74 -2.88 -11.54 15.12
C LEU A 74 -2.97 -13.02 15.53
N VAL A 75 -2.84 -13.94 14.58
CA VAL A 75 -2.82 -15.39 14.87
C VAL A 75 -1.59 -15.76 15.70
N LYS A 76 -0.44 -15.15 15.44
CA LYS A 76 0.82 -15.39 16.15
C LYS A 76 0.98 -14.57 17.43
N ARG A 77 -0.02 -13.78 17.83
CA ARG A 77 0.03 -12.93 19.02
C ARG A 77 0.41 -13.69 20.29
N ASN A 78 -0.11 -14.90 20.48
CA ASN A 78 0.18 -15.70 21.68
C ASN A 78 1.66 -16.15 21.72
N LEU A 79 2.21 -16.55 20.58
CA LEU A 79 3.64 -16.88 20.44
C LEU A 79 4.54 -15.68 20.73
N LEU A 80 4.15 -14.48 20.27
CA LEU A 80 4.88 -13.25 20.58
C LEU A 80 4.87 -12.92 22.07
N LEU A 81 3.74 -13.15 22.75
CA LEU A 81 3.63 -12.95 24.20
C LEU A 81 4.52 -13.93 24.97
N GLU A 82 4.51 -15.20 24.60
CA GLU A 82 5.33 -16.23 25.23
C GLU A 82 6.83 -15.96 25.06
N ASN A 83 7.27 -15.67 23.84
CA ASN A 83 8.66 -15.31 23.56
C ASN A 83 9.11 -14.04 24.31
N CYS A 84 8.21 -13.06 24.47
CA CYS A 84 8.49 -11.86 25.24
C CYS A 84 8.78 -12.21 26.70
N ILE A 85 7.92 -13.00 27.33
CA ILE A 85 8.07 -13.41 28.73
C ILE A 85 9.37 -14.19 28.92
N GLU A 86 9.65 -15.18 28.06
CA GLU A 86 10.87 -15.98 28.15
C GLU A 86 12.15 -15.13 28.02
N THR A 87 12.16 -14.19 27.06
CA THR A 87 13.34 -13.34 26.79
C THR A 87 13.58 -12.31 27.91
N THR A 88 12.53 -11.85 28.58
CA THR A 88 12.60 -10.76 29.56
C THR A 88 12.76 -11.28 31.00
N GLN A 89 12.23 -12.45 31.31
CA GLN A 89 12.32 -13.05 32.64
C GLN A 89 13.76 -13.37 33.08
N GLY A 90 14.69 -13.58 32.14
CA GLY A 90 16.11 -13.80 32.42
C GLY A 90 16.96 -12.53 32.61
N ARG A 91 16.39 -11.34 32.48
CA ARG A 91 17.14 -10.07 32.54
C ARG A 91 17.06 -9.41 33.92
N PRO A 92 18.19 -8.96 34.51
CA PRO A 92 18.20 -8.30 35.81
C PRO A 92 17.46 -6.96 35.83
N GLU A 93 17.28 -6.34 34.65
CA GLU A 93 16.58 -5.07 34.46
C GLU A 93 15.09 -5.13 34.84
N TYR A 94 14.46 -6.31 34.79
CA TYR A 94 13.03 -6.50 35.04
C TYR A 94 12.71 -7.32 36.29
N ALA A 95 13.69 -7.50 37.20
CA ALA A 95 13.59 -8.39 38.35
C ALA A 95 12.47 -8.03 39.35
N ASN A 96 12.03 -6.78 39.37
CA ASN A 96 11.00 -6.26 40.28
C ASN A 96 9.67 -5.93 39.59
N GLU A 97 9.54 -6.23 38.30
CA GLU A 97 8.37 -5.82 37.51
C GLU A 97 7.51 -7.03 37.14
N ASN A 98 6.19 -6.81 36.98
CA ASN A 98 5.27 -7.85 36.51
C ASN A 98 5.48 -8.10 35.01
N VAL A 99 6.54 -8.84 34.68
CA VAL A 99 6.94 -9.17 33.29
C VAL A 99 5.76 -9.62 32.41
N PRO A 100 4.83 -10.50 32.86
CA PRO A 100 3.70 -10.93 32.04
C PRO A 100 2.75 -9.78 31.67
N GLU A 101 2.54 -8.84 32.59
CA GLU A 101 1.64 -7.69 32.38
C GLU A 101 2.27 -6.67 31.44
N LEU A 102 3.57 -6.39 31.62
CA LEU A 102 4.33 -5.49 30.74
C LEU A 102 4.39 -6.01 29.31
N CYS A 103 4.70 -7.30 29.11
CA CYS A 103 4.68 -7.94 27.78
C CYS A 103 3.28 -7.89 27.16
N ARG A 104 2.23 -8.19 27.93
CA ARG A 104 0.84 -8.13 27.45
C ARG A 104 0.45 -6.73 27.00
N SER A 105 0.78 -5.72 27.79
CA SER A 105 0.50 -4.32 27.49
C SER A 105 1.25 -3.86 26.24
N THR A 106 2.54 -4.16 26.17
CA THR A 106 3.42 -3.75 25.06
C THR A 106 2.98 -4.36 23.73
N VAL A 107 2.75 -5.67 23.71
CA VAL A 107 2.30 -6.38 22.50
C VAL A 107 0.93 -5.87 22.06
N THR A 108 -0.01 -5.71 22.99
CA THR A 108 -1.35 -5.21 22.66
C THR A 108 -1.30 -3.79 22.11
N THR A 109 -0.49 -2.91 22.71
CA THR A 109 -0.28 -1.54 22.23
C THR A 109 0.34 -1.54 20.84
N PHE A 110 1.34 -2.40 20.59
CA PHE A 110 1.96 -2.55 19.28
C PHE A 110 0.93 -2.92 18.21
N PHE A 111 0.06 -3.91 18.46
CA PHE A 111 -0.98 -4.31 17.52
C PHE A 111 -1.97 -3.19 17.21
N VAL A 112 -2.39 -2.43 18.22
CA VAL A 112 -3.32 -1.30 18.05
C VAL A 112 -2.67 -0.20 17.21
N VAL A 113 -1.45 0.22 17.56
CA VAL A 113 -0.73 1.27 16.84
C VAL A 113 -0.45 0.84 15.39
N PHE A 114 0.01 -0.40 15.20
CA PHE A 114 0.28 -0.93 13.87
C PHE A 114 -1.00 -1.04 13.02
N GLY A 115 -2.11 -1.50 13.60
CA GLY A 115 -3.40 -1.57 12.90
C GLY A 115 -3.91 -0.21 12.45
N VAL A 116 -3.81 0.80 13.32
CA VAL A 116 -4.17 2.19 12.96
C VAL A 116 -3.29 2.72 11.84
N LEU A 117 -1.97 2.50 11.93
CA LEU A 117 -1.01 2.96 10.93
C LEU A 117 -1.27 2.32 9.55
N VAL A 118 -1.48 1.00 9.51
CA VAL A 118 -1.86 0.28 8.28
C VAL A 118 -3.17 0.80 7.72
N GLY A 119 -4.17 1.06 8.57
CA GLY A 119 -5.46 1.61 8.15
C GLY A 119 -5.33 3.01 7.52
N VAL A 120 -4.54 3.90 8.12
CA VAL A 120 -4.31 5.26 7.59
C VAL A 120 -3.59 5.22 6.26
N ILE A 121 -2.53 4.41 6.13
CA ILE A 121 -1.76 4.28 4.88
C ILE A 121 -2.66 3.77 3.76
N ASN A 122 -3.40 2.68 3.98
CA ASN A 122 -4.33 2.15 2.98
C ASN A 122 -5.40 3.21 2.62
N SER A 123 -5.95 3.92 3.61
CA SER A 123 -6.95 4.97 3.35
C SER A 123 -6.40 6.09 2.45
N LEU A 124 -5.14 6.48 2.64
CA LEU A 124 -4.46 7.46 1.78
C LEU A 124 -4.25 6.91 0.36
N GLU A 125 -3.83 5.66 0.21
CA GLU A 125 -3.68 5.02 -1.11
C GLU A 125 -5.01 5.03 -1.89
N PHE A 126 -6.11 4.66 -1.23
CA PHE A 126 -7.45 4.74 -1.82
C PHE A 126 -7.85 6.18 -2.18
N TYR A 127 -7.56 7.14 -1.29
CA TYR A 127 -7.83 8.54 -1.56
C TYR A 127 -7.09 9.00 -2.83
N PHE A 128 -5.79 8.76 -2.94
CA PHE A 128 -5.02 9.11 -4.14
C PHE A 128 -5.54 8.38 -5.38
N ALA A 129 -5.91 7.11 -5.28
CA ALA A 129 -6.51 6.37 -6.39
C ALA A 129 -7.81 7.02 -6.91
N THR A 130 -8.68 7.49 -6.02
CA THR A 130 -9.91 8.21 -6.40
C THR A 130 -9.63 9.58 -7.01
N VAL A 131 -8.69 10.33 -6.43
CA VAL A 131 -8.30 11.66 -6.91
C VAL A 131 -7.69 11.57 -8.32
N ILE A 132 -6.74 10.66 -8.55
CA ILE A 132 -6.15 10.41 -9.87
C ILE A 132 -7.24 10.00 -10.88
N SER A 133 -8.19 9.17 -10.45
CA SER A 133 -9.32 8.76 -11.29
C SER A 133 -10.20 9.96 -11.71
N ALA A 134 -10.45 10.89 -10.79
CA ALA A 134 -11.20 12.12 -11.08
C ALA A 134 -10.42 13.07 -12.01
N TYR A 135 -9.10 13.21 -11.82
CA TYR A 135 -8.24 14.00 -12.71
C TYR A 135 -8.22 13.45 -14.14
N ALA A 136 -8.10 12.13 -14.30
CA ALA A 136 -8.16 11.47 -15.60
C ALA A 136 -9.47 11.74 -16.34
N LEU A 137 -10.61 11.70 -15.60
CA LEU A 137 -11.93 12.00 -16.15
C LEU A 137 -12.06 13.46 -16.57
N ARG A 138 -11.56 14.41 -15.77
CA ARG A 138 -11.59 15.84 -16.11
C ARG A 138 -10.76 16.17 -17.34
N LEU A 139 -9.57 15.58 -17.48
CA LEU A 139 -8.72 15.77 -18.66
C LEU A 139 -9.38 15.25 -19.94
N LYS A 140 -10.11 14.12 -19.86
CA LYS A 140 -10.91 13.59 -20.97
C LYS A 140 -12.02 14.58 -21.37
N ARG A 141 -12.73 15.15 -20.38
CA ARG A 141 -13.85 16.07 -20.62
C ARG A 141 -13.42 17.40 -21.25
N ASN A 142 -12.36 18.04 -20.74
CA ASN A 142 -11.87 19.31 -21.28
C ASN A 142 -11.38 19.18 -22.74
N ASN A 143 -10.72 18.07 -23.07
CA ASN A 143 -10.26 17.83 -24.44
C ASN A 143 -11.39 17.59 -25.44
N GLN A 144 -12.46 16.87 -25.04
CA GLN A 144 -13.65 16.74 -25.90
C GLN A 144 -14.26 18.11 -26.19
N HIS A 145 -14.27 19.01 -25.22
CA HIS A 145 -14.81 20.35 -25.41
C HIS A 145 -13.98 21.18 -26.41
N ASN A 146 -12.65 21.08 -26.36
CA ASN A 146 -11.79 21.71 -27.37
C ASN A 146 -12.01 21.12 -28.77
N GLN A 147 -12.19 19.79 -28.87
CA GLN A 147 -12.43 19.13 -30.15
C GLN A 147 -13.78 19.56 -30.77
N LEU A 148 -14.81 19.75 -29.95
CA LEU A 148 -16.11 20.24 -30.40
C LEU A 148 -16.03 21.71 -30.86
N ARG A 149 -15.29 22.57 -30.14
CA ARG A 149 -15.04 23.96 -30.59
C ARG A 149 -14.36 24.02 -31.95
N THR A 150 -13.37 23.16 -32.21
CA THR A 150 -12.72 23.13 -33.53
C THR A 150 -13.66 22.65 -34.63
N MET A 151 -14.53 21.67 -34.35
CA MET A 151 -15.53 21.22 -35.33
C MET A 151 -16.59 22.28 -35.63
N GLU A 152 -17.00 23.09 -34.64
CA GLU A 152 -17.95 24.19 -34.84
C GLU A 152 -17.33 25.34 -35.64
N GLN A 153 -16.03 25.60 -35.46
CA GLN A 153 -15.32 26.67 -36.13
C GLN A 153 -14.90 26.32 -37.57
N ASP A 154 -14.65 25.04 -37.87
CA ASP A 154 -14.41 24.51 -39.22
C ASP A 154 -15.70 24.23 -40.01
N HIS A 155 -16.86 24.44 -39.39
CA HIS A 155 -18.14 24.49 -40.08
C HIS A 155 -18.61 25.96 -40.17
N PRO A 156 -17.86 26.90 -40.81
CA PRO A 156 -18.47 28.15 -41.18
C PRO A 156 -19.63 27.76 -42.10
N LEU A 157 -20.81 28.25 -41.73
CA LEU A 157 -21.98 28.31 -42.59
C LEU A 157 -21.50 28.36 -44.05
N THR A 158 -21.85 27.33 -44.81
CA THR A 158 -22.05 27.45 -46.25
C THR A 158 -22.93 28.68 -46.42
N LYS A 159 -22.29 29.85 -46.56
CA LYS A 159 -22.94 31.10 -46.90
C LYS A 159 -23.61 30.81 -48.21
N ASN A 160 -24.92 30.68 -48.12
CA ASN A 160 -25.79 30.42 -49.24
C ASN A 160 -25.51 31.49 -50.30
N PRO A 161 -25.04 31.11 -51.51
CA PRO A 161 -24.85 32.06 -52.60
C PRO A 161 -26.23 32.32 -53.22
N TYR A 162 -26.98 33.23 -52.61
CA TYR A 162 -28.08 33.94 -53.28
C TYR A 162 -27.84 35.43 -53.18
#